data_AF-A0A846DCW6-F1
#
_entry.id   AF-A0A846DCW6-F1
#
_cell.length_a   1.000
_cell.length_b   1.000
_cell.length_c   1.000
_cell.angle_alpha   90.00
_cell.angle_beta   90.00
_cell.angle_gamma   90.00
#
_symmetry.space_group_name_H-M   'P 1'
#
loop_
_entity.id
_entity.type
_entity.pdbx_description
1 polymer ?
#
loop_
_entity_poly.entity_id
_entity_poly.type
_entity_poly.pdbx_seq_one_letter_code
_entity_poly.pdbx_strand_id
1 'polypeptide(L)' 'MGRGRRDKVHLTVEQRDNFEKISCNGYASAKKILHARILLMCDEGEQAQRKWTDEEIGIA' A
#
# COMPACT_ATOMS: atom_id res chain seq x y z
N MET A 1 -23.15 -4.88 -3.53
CA MET A 1 -22.49 -5.31 -2.29
C MET A 1 -21.00 -5.47 -2.54
N GLY A 2 -20.20 -4.46 -2.21
CA GLY A 2 -18.75 -4.60 -2.02
C GLY A 2 -18.47 -3.98 -0.65
N ARG A 3 -18.03 -4.79 0.31
CA ARG A 3 -17.83 -4.38 1.70
C ARG A 3 -16.78 -3.27 1.71
N GLY A 4 -17.17 -2.03 2.02
CA GLY A 4 -16.22 -0.96 2.30
C GLY A 4 -15.16 -1.44 3.29
N ARG A 5 -13.92 -1.01 3.06
CA ARG A 5 -12.71 -1.38 3.81
C ARG A 5 -13.01 -1.39 5.30
N ARG A 6 -13.04 -2.59 5.89
CA ARG A 6 -13.27 -2.76 7.35
C ARG A 6 -12.08 -2.29 8.16
N ASP A 7 -10.88 -2.32 7.58
CA ASP A 7 -9.64 -1.95 8.22
C ASP A 7 -8.94 -0.89 7.36
N LYS A 8 -9.07 0.37 7.78
CA LYS A 8 -8.36 1.49 7.18
C LYS A 8 -6.88 1.35 7.51
N VAL A 9 -6.06 1.12 6.49
CA VAL A 9 -4.61 1.03 6.66
C VAL A 9 -4.06 2.43 6.89
N HIS A 10 -3.47 2.65 8.06
CA HIS A 10 -2.76 3.89 8.39
C HIS A 10 -1.30 3.54 8.64
N LEU A 11 -0.44 3.88 7.69
CA LEU A 11 0.99 3.66 7.83
C LEU A 11 1.64 4.82 8.59
N THR A 12 2.54 4.49 9.51
CA THR A 12 3.49 5.46 10.04
C THR A 12 4.54 5.81 8.99
N VAL A 13 5.24 6.93 9.18
CA VAL A 13 6.33 7.38 8.29
C VAL A 13 7.39 6.29 8.13
N GLU A 14 7.76 5.61 9.21
CA GLU A 14 8.78 4.56 9.19
C GLU A 14 8.31 3.31 8.42
N GLN A 15 7.05 2.90 8.60
CA GLN A 15 6.48 1.77 7.86
C GLN A 15 6.40 2.08 6.37
N ARG A 16 6.00 3.30 6.01
CA ARG A 16 5.93 3.77 4.64
C ARG A 16 7.31 3.71 3.97
N ASP A 17 8.32 4.33 4.59
CA ASP A 17 9.69 4.32 4.08
C ASP A 17 10.21 2.88 3.87
N ASN A 18 9.94 1.98 4.83
CA ASN A 18 10.31 0.59 4.69
C ASN A 18 9.60 -0.11 3.51
N PHE A 19 8.29 0.13 3.31
CA PHE A 19 7.57 -0.44 2.18
C PHE A 19 8.00 0.17 0.84
N GLU A 20 8.34 1.46 0.78
CA GLU A 20 8.89 2.08 -0.43
C GLU A 20 10.23 1.46 -0.80
N LYS A 21 11.11 1.24 0.20
CA LYS A 21 12.36 0.51 0.01
C LYS A 21 12.14 -0.91 -0.50
N ILE A 22 11.17 -1.64 0.06
CA ILE A 22 10.86 -3.01 -0.39
C ILE A 22 10.25 -3.02 -1.80
N SER A 23 9.35 -2.09 -2.11
CA SER A 23 8.68 -1.96 -3.41
C SER A 23 9.66 -1.66 -4.56
N CYS A 24 10.71 -0.90 -4.26
CA CYS A 24 11.74 -0.50 -5.23
C CYS A 24 12.94 -1.46 -5.26
N ASN A 25 13.05 -2.37 -4.29
CA ASN A 25 14.17 -3.30 -4.20
C ASN A 25 13.88 -4.59 -5.00
N GLY A 26 14.57 -4.75 -6.13
CA GLY A 26 14.48 -5.95 -6.97
C GLY A 26 15.02 -7.24 -6.34
N TYR A 27 15.59 -7.18 -5.13
CA TYR A 27 16.09 -8.35 -4.40
C TYR A 27 15.00 -9.09 -3.60
N ALA A 28 13.92 -8.40 -3.21
CA ALA A 28 12.86 -9.02 -2.41
C ALA A 28 12.02 -9.99 -3.27
N SER A 29 11.48 -11.04 -2.66
CA SER A 29 10.55 -11.94 -3.33
C SER A 29 9.36 -11.16 -3.90
N ALA A 30 8.91 -11.49 -5.12
CA ALA A 30 7.80 -10.81 -5.80
C ALA A 30 6.56 -10.63 -4.92
N LYS A 31 6.22 -11.63 -4.08
CA LYS A 31 5.11 -11.54 -3.11
C LYS A 31 5.26 -10.39 -2.12
N LYS A 32 6.47 -10.17 -1.58
CA LYS A 32 6.76 -9.08 -0.63
C LYS A 32 6.70 -7.71 -1.30
N ILE A 33 7.22 -7.61 -2.52
CA ILE A 33 7.17 -6.39 -3.32
C ILE A 33 5.71 -6.01 -3.60
N LEU A 34 4.91 -6.97 -4.09
CA LEU A 34 3.50 -6.76 -4.38
C LEU A 34 2.72 -6.36 -3.11
N HIS A 35 2.96 -7.07 -2.00
CA HIS A 35 2.29 -6.76 -0.74
C HIS A 35 2.64 -5.37 -0.22
N ALA A 36 3.92 -4.96 -0.30
CA ALA A 36 4.35 -3.61 0.06
C ALA A 36 3.67 -2.54 -0.80
N ARG A 37 3.54 -2.76 -2.11
CA ARG A 37 2.81 -1.86 -3.02
C ARG A 37 1.33 -1.75 -2.66
N ILE A 38 0.67 -2.87 -2.43
CA ILE A 38 -0.75 -2.88 -2.03
C ILE A 38 -0.93 -2.10 -0.73
N LEU A 39 -0.06 -2.30 0.27
CA LEU A 39 -0.12 -1.57 1.53
C LEU A 39 0.12 -0.06 1.36
N LEU A 40 1.05 0.35 0.49
CA LEU A 40 1.29 1.75 0.17
C LEU A 40 0.12 2.41 -0.56
N MET A 41 -0.52 1.71 -1.51
CA MET A 41 -1.73 2.21 -2.18
C MET A 41 -2.91 2.24 -1.21
N CYS A 42 -2.96 1.29 -0.29
CA CYS A 42 -4.00 1.18 0.73
C CYS A 42 -3.94 2.28 1.81
N ASP A 43 -2.81 2.97 1.95
CA ASP A 43 -2.55 3.93 3.01
C ASP A 43 -3.52 5.13 2.94
N GLU A 44 -4.32 5.30 3.99
CA GLU A 44 -5.22 6.45 4.19
C GLU A 44 -4.67 7.44 5.22
N GLY A 45 -3.43 7.26 5.68
CA GLY A 45 -2.76 8.17 6.60
C GLY A 45 -2.53 9.56 6.01
N GLU A 46 -2.24 10.53 6.88
CA GLU A 46 -1.97 11.93 6.46
C GLU A 46 -0.76 12.07 5.52
N GLN A 47 0.14 11.09 5.56
CA GLN A 47 1.35 11.04 4.74
C GLN A 47 1.13 10.33 3.39
N ALA A 48 -0.10 9.88 3.12
CA ALA A 48 -0.46 9.27 1.85
C ALA A 48 -0.36 10.28 0.70
N GLN A 49 0.60 10.07 -0.21
CA GLN A 49 0.78 10.91 -1.40
C GLN A 49 -0.47 10.95 -2.30
N ARG A 50 -1.27 9.89 -2.28
CA ARG A 50 -2.54 9.78 -3.01
C ARG A 50 -3.45 8.81 -2.27
N LYS A 51 -4.74 9.14 -2.17
CA LYS A 51 -5.77 8.19 -1.74
C LYS A 51 -6.19 7.36 -2.94
N TRP A 52 -5.88 6.07 -2.91
CA TRP A 52 -6.33 5.14 -3.93
C TRP A 52 -7.67 4.53 -3.52
N THR A 53 -8.57 4.40 -4.48
CA THR A 53 -9.81 3.63 -4.31
C THR A 53 -9.55 2.15 -4.52
N ASP A 54 -10.36 1.28 -3.91
CA ASP A 54 -10.22 -0.18 -4.09
C ASP A 54 -10.34 -0.60 -5.57
N GLU A 55 -11.13 0.16 -6.36
CA GLU A 55 -11.29 -0.04 -7.80
C GLU A 55 -10.00 0.27 -8.57
N GLU A 56 -9.31 1.37 -8.23
CA GLU A 56 -8.02 1.71 -8.84
C GLU A 56 -6.91 0.73 -8.45
N ILE A 57 -6.91 0.24 -7.20
CA ILE A 57 -5.94 -0.76 -6.73
C ILE A 57 -6.12 -2.09 -7.46
N GLY A 58 -7.36 -2.49 -7.76
CA GLY A 58 -7.65 -3.74 -8.46
C GLY A 58 -7.29 -3.74 -9.95
N ILE A 59 -7.06 -2.57 -10.55
CA ILE A 59 -6.72 -2.40 -11.97
C ILE A 59 -5.20 -2.25 -12.20
N ALA A 60 -4.44 -1.85 -11.17
CA ALA A 60 -3.00 -1.58 -11.20
C ALA A 60 -2.13 -2.85 -11.19
#